data_AF-A0A2D5KFR7-F1
#
_entry.id   AF-A0A2D5KFR7-F1
#
_cell.length_a   1.000
_cell.length_b   1.000
_cell.length_c   1.000
_cell.angle_alpha   90.00
_cell.angle_beta   90.00
_cell.angle_gamma   90.00
#
_symmetry.space_group_name_H-M   'P 1'
#
loop_
_entity.id
_entity.type
_entity.pdbx_description
1 polymer ?
#
loop_
_entity_poly.entity_id
_entity_poly.type
_entity_poly.pdbx_seq_one_letter_code
_entity_poly.pdbx_strand_id
1 'polypeptide(L)'
;MQNIISFYEYIYFRLFLFQKKLWDDSKSMGGISSNYVIAFSSMALVFSIDILISKTFNINRLFDSLQIIVVLIIALSILLHFLVKIDEDVLEERFSNTNKNSFSWRLKGFLSLVYVFGPMILYFLLMW
;
A
#
# COMPACT_ATOMS: atom_id res chain seq x y z
N MET A 1 5.75 19.31 -0.59
CA MET A 1 6.42 18.09 -0.08
C MET A 1 5.76 17.57 1.19
N GLN A 2 5.54 18.41 2.21
CA GLN A 2 4.82 18.03 3.46
C GLN A 2 3.45 17.39 3.20
N ASN A 3 2.64 17.93 2.27
CA ASN A 3 1.31 17.39 1.96
C ASN A 3 1.32 15.95 1.40
N ILE A 4 2.36 15.57 0.65
CA ILE A 4 2.48 14.22 0.05
C ILE A 4 2.84 13.22 1.14
N ILE A 5 3.74 13.60 2.05
CA ILE A 5 4.15 12.78 3.20
C ILE A 5 2.95 12.54 4.11
N SER A 6 2.20 13.58 4.47
CA SER A 6 1.01 13.44 5.33
C SER A 6 -0.11 12.62 4.68
N PHE A 7 -0.25 12.68 3.34
CA PHE A 7 -1.19 11.83 2.62
C PHE A 7 -0.78 10.35 2.67
N TYR A 8 0.51 10.06 2.47
CA TYR A 8 1.06 8.72 2.58
C TYR A 8 0.94 8.17 4.01
N GLU A 9 1.32 8.95 5.03
CA GLU A 9 1.15 8.61 6.45
C GLU A 9 -0.31 8.29 6.79
N TYR A 10 -1.26 9.06 6.23
CA TYR A 10 -2.68 8.81 6.43
C TYR A 10 -3.12 7.48 5.79
N ILE A 11 -2.70 7.20 4.55
CA ILE A 11 -2.99 5.92 3.90
C ILE A 11 -2.40 4.76 4.70
N TYR A 12 -1.13 4.87 5.10
CA TYR A 12 -0.47 3.87 5.94
C TYR A 12 -1.25 3.66 7.23
N PHE A 13 -1.61 4.73 7.94
CA PHE A 13 -2.38 4.65 9.17
C PHE A 13 -3.74 3.94 8.98
N ARG A 14 -4.47 4.26 7.90
CA ARG A 14 -5.75 3.62 7.59
C ARG A 14 -5.59 2.14 7.31
N LEU A 15 -4.53 1.77 6.59
CA LEU A 15 -4.20 0.37 6.31
C LEU A 15 -3.76 -0.35 7.59
N PHE A 16 -2.94 0.28 8.42
CA PHE A 16 -2.50 -0.21 9.72
C PHE A 16 -3.68 -0.55 10.62
N LEU A 17 -4.65 0.36 10.77
CA LEU A 17 -5.86 0.07 11.54
C LEU A 17 -6.66 -1.12 10.98
N PHE A 18 -6.72 -1.23 9.65
CA PHE A 18 -7.41 -2.34 8.99
C PHE A 18 -6.69 -3.68 9.24
N GLN A 19 -5.37 -3.72 9.06
CA GLN A 19 -4.57 -4.94 9.27
C GLN A 19 -4.49 -5.32 10.75
N LYS A 20 -4.30 -4.35 11.65
CA LYS A 20 -4.33 -4.56 13.10
C LYS A 20 -5.63 -5.25 13.51
N LYS A 21 -6.77 -4.81 12.97
CA LYS A 21 -8.07 -5.45 13.24
C LYS A 21 -8.17 -6.87 12.66
N LEU A 22 -7.58 -7.14 11.50
CA LEU A 22 -7.54 -8.49 10.91
C LEU A 22 -6.66 -9.46 11.71
N TRP A 23 -5.68 -8.94 12.45
CA TRP A 23 -4.74 -9.69 13.27
C TRP A 23 -5.03 -9.54 14.77
N ASP A 24 -6.30 -9.58 15.17
CA ASP A 24 -6.75 -9.56 16.56
C ASP A 24 -6.13 -8.43 17.41
N ASP A 25 -6.13 -7.21 16.86
CA ASP A 25 -5.58 -5.99 17.44
C ASP A 25 -4.06 -6.00 17.71
N SER A 26 -3.32 -6.97 17.15
CA SER A 26 -1.86 -7.04 17.24
C SER A 26 -1.21 -5.88 16.47
N LYS A 27 -0.58 -4.95 17.20
CA LYS A 27 0.18 -3.83 16.61
C LYS A 27 1.34 -4.32 15.73
N SER A 28 2.10 -5.31 16.22
CA SER A 28 3.26 -5.85 15.49
C SER A 28 2.84 -6.49 14.17
N MET A 29 1.83 -7.37 14.18
CA MET A 29 1.34 -8.00 12.95
C MET A 29 0.68 -6.97 12.02
N GLY A 30 -0.05 -6.00 12.57
CA GLY A 30 -0.64 -4.89 11.81
C GLY A 30 0.41 -4.08 11.05
N GLY A 31 1.51 -3.70 11.70
CA GLY A 31 2.60 -2.95 11.08
C GLY A 31 3.34 -3.75 10.00
N ILE A 32 3.71 -5.00 10.30
CA ILE A 32 4.36 -5.89 9.33
C ILE A 32 3.46 -6.10 8.10
N SER A 33 2.19 -6.47 8.33
CA SER A 33 1.24 -6.74 7.24
C SER A 33 0.98 -5.49 6.40
N SER A 34 0.89 -4.32 7.01
CA SER A 34 0.67 -3.06 6.29
C SER A 34 1.85 -2.70 5.38
N ASN A 35 3.07 -2.91 5.85
CA ASN A 35 4.28 -2.74 5.03
C ASN A 35 4.29 -3.67 3.81
N TYR A 36 3.99 -4.96 4.02
CA TYR A 36 3.88 -5.90 2.90
C TYR A 36 2.80 -5.48 1.91
N VAL A 37 1.60 -5.15 2.38
CA VAL A 37 0.48 -4.79 1.51
C VAL A 37 0.78 -3.51 0.70
N ILE A 38 1.46 -2.53 1.29
CA ILE A 38 1.92 -1.34 0.54
C ILE A 38 2.97 -1.72 -0.50
N ALA A 39 3.96 -2.55 -0.14
CA ALA A 39 4.97 -3.01 -1.09
C ALA A 39 4.33 -3.74 -2.28
N PHE A 40 3.39 -4.67 -2.01
CA PHE A 40 2.63 -5.35 -3.04
C PHE A 40 1.82 -4.37 -3.90
N SER A 41 1.15 -3.39 -3.29
CA SER A 41 0.36 -2.37 -4.00
C SER A 41 1.25 -1.55 -4.95
N SER A 42 2.40 -1.08 -4.45
CA SER A 42 3.34 -0.30 -5.23
C SER A 42 3.90 -1.10 -6.40
N MET A 43 4.27 -2.35 -6.18
CA MET A 43 4.77 -3.22 -7.25
C MET A 43 3.68 -3.57 -8.26
N ALA A 44 2.45 -3.83 -7.82
CA ALA A 44 1.32 -4.06 -8.71
C ALA A 44 1.05 -2.85 -9.62
N LEU A 45 1.21 -1.62 -9.11
CA LEU A 45 1.12 -0.42 -9.93
C LEU A 45 2.23 -0.38 -11.00
N VAL A 46 3.49 -0.63 -10.60
CA VAL A 46 4.64 -0.65 -11.51
C VAL A 46 4.45 -1.68 -12.62
N PHE A 47 4.02 -2.91 -12.28
CA PHE A 47 3.79 -3.94 -13.28
C PHE A 47 2.57 -3.66 -14.15
N SER A 48 1.53 -3.02 -13.61
CA SER A 48 0.38 -2.56 -14.41
C SER A 48 0.83 -1.56 -15.47
N ILE A 49 1.71 -0.61 -15.10
CA ILE A 49 2.29 0.36 -16.03
C ILE A 49 3.14 -0.35 -17.10
N ASP A 50 3.99 -1.31 -16.70
CA ASP A 50 4.79 -2.11 -17.64
C ASP A 50 3.92 -2.85 -18.66
N ILE A 51 2.85 -3.50 -18.21
CA ILE A 51 1.88 -4.18 -19.11
C ILE A 51 1.24 -3.18 -20.07
N LEU A 52 0.78 -2.03 -19.56
CA LEU A 52 0.12 -1.02 -20.39
C LEU A 52 1.06 -0.43 -21.44
N ILE A 53 2.31 -0.12 -21.08
CA ILE A 53 3.32 0.39 -22.00
C ILE A 53 3.65 -0.68 -23.05
N SER A 54 3.90 -1.92 -22.62
CA SER A 54 4.19 -3.03 -23.53
C SER A 54 3.05 -3.24 -24.55
N LYS A 55 1.79 -3.26 -24.08
CA LYS A 55 0.61 -3.39 -24.96
C LYS A 55 0.43 -2.19 -25.89
N THR A 56 0.75 -0.97 -25.44
CA THR A 56 0.55 0.26 -26.23
C THR A 56 1.63 0.46 -27.28
N PHE A 57 2.89 0.20 -26.94
CA PHE A 57 4.05 0.44 -27.82
C PHE A 57 4.55 -0.82 -28.52
N ASN A 58 3.91 -1.97 -28.27
CA ASN A 58 4.30 -3.29 -28.78
C ASN A 58 5.78 -3.63 -28.50
N ILE A 59 6.25 -3.26 -27.30
CA ILE A 59 7.60 -3.55 -26.82
C ILE A 59 7.58 -4.76 -25.87
N ASN A 60 8.71 -5.44 -25.75
CA ASN A 60 8.87 -6.49 -24.73
C ASN A 60 8.70 -5.90 -23.33
N ARG A 61 8.05 -6.66 -22.45
CA ARG A 61 7.87 -6.28 -21.06
C ARG A 61 9.21 -6.31 -20.33
N LEU A 62 9.37 -5.39 -19.38
CA LEU A 62 10.58 -5.32 -18.56
C LEU A 62 10.56 -6.36 -17.43
N PHE A 63 9.35 -6.73 -16.97
CA PHE A 63 9.15 -7.61 -15.81
C PHE A 63 8.33 -8.85 -16.16
N ASP A 64 8.98 -9.81 -16.82
CA ASP A 64 8.33 -11.05 -17.27
C ASP A 64 8.55 -12.27 -16.37
N SER A 65 9.53 -12.22 -15.46
CA SER A 65 9.83 -13.34 -14.57
C SER A 65 9.13 -13.18 -13.23
N LEU A 66 8.31 -14.17 -12.87
CA LEU A 66 7.66 -14.27 -11.55
C LEU A 66 8.69 -14.23 -10.40
N GLN A 67 9.89 -14.78 -10.62
CA GLN A 67 10.97 -14.74 -9.64
C GLN A 67 11.46 -13.30 -9.39
N ILE A 68 11.65 -12.52 -10.45
CA ILE A 68 12.06 -11.11 -10.35
C ILE A 68 10.99 -10.31 -9.60
N ILE A 69 9.71 -10.56 -9.91
CA ILE A 69 8.57 -9.92 -9.24
C ILE A 69 8.61 -10.17 -7.73
N VAL A 70 8.74 -11.44 -7.31
CA VAL A 70 8.78 -11.82 -5.90
C VAL A 70 9.99 -11.20 -5.19
N VAL A 71 11.18 -11.24 -5.81
CA VAL A 71 12.39 -10.65 -5.24
C VAL A 71 12.25 -9.15 -5.04
N LEU A 72 11.68 -8.43 -6.01
CA LEU A 72 11.45 -6.98 -5.91
C LEU A 72 10.47 -6.63 -4.79
N ILE A 73 9.40 -7.40 -4.61
CA ILE A 73 8.43 -7.17 -3.54
C ILE A 73 9.08 -7.37 -2.17
N ILE A 74 9.86 -8.45 -1.99
CA ILE A 74 10.57 -8.72 -0.74
C ILE A 74 11.58 -7.61 -0.46
N ALA A 75 12.39 -7.22 -1.46
CA ALA A 75 13.37 -6.16 -1.33
C ALA A 75 12.72 -4.82 -0.97
N LEU A 76 11.61 -4.47 -1.63
CA LEU A 76 10.86 -3.24 -1.33
C LEU A 76 10.24 -3.28 0.08
N SER A 77 9.73 -4.44 0.51
CA SER A 77 9.16 -4.61 1.86
C SER A 77 10.21 -4.41 2.94
N ILE A 78 11.41 -4.98 2.76
CA ILE A 78 12.57 -4.78 3.63
C ILE A 78 12.98 -3.31 3.63
N LEU A 79 13.07 -2.69 2.46
CA LEU A 79 13.44 -1.29 2.30
C LEU A 79 12.45 -0.37 3.04
N LEU A 80 11.15 -0.59 2.86
CA LEU A 80 10.11 0.17 3.57
C LEU A 80 10.21 -0.03 5.08
N HIS A 81 10.42 -1.26 5.55
CA HIS A 81 10.54 -1.56 6.97
C HIS A 81 11.73 -0.84 7.64
N PHE A 82 12.89 -0.77 6.96
CA PHE A 82 14.09 -0.15 7.54
C PHE A 82 14.20 1.36 7.32
N LEU A 83 13.83 1.87 6.13
CA LEU A 83 13.94 3.30 5.81
C LEU A 83 12.77 4.12 6.33
N VAL A 84 11.56 3.55 6.25
CA VAL A 84 10.34 4.25 6.64
C VAL A 84 9.99 3.73 8.04
N LYS A 85 10.81 4.11 9.03
CA LYS A 85 10.46 3.94 10.45
C LYS A 85 9.25 4.82 10.77
N ILE A 86 8.07 4.35 10.38
CA ILE A 86 6.82 4.96 10.77
C ILE A 86 6.59 4.59 12.22
N ASP A 87 6.59 5.58 13.09
CA ASP A 87 6.19 5.40 14.47
C ASP A 87 4.64 5.30 14.52
N GLU A 88 4.13 4.08 14.66
CA GLU A 88 2.69 3.83 14.67
C GLU A 88 1.99 4.49 15.86
N ASP A 89 2.68 4.70 16.98
CA ASP A 89 2.12 5.35 18.16
C ASP A 89 1.94 6.85 17.90
N VAL A 90 2.91 7.49 17.24
CA VAL A 90 2.81 8.89 16.80
C VAL A 90 1.69 9.08 15.76
N LEU A 91 1.52 8.11 14.84
CA LEU A 91 0.41 8.16 13.88
C LEU A 91 -0.96 7.95 14.54
N GLU A 92 -1.06 7.01 15.47
CA GLU A 92 -2.27 6.81 16.28
C GLU A 92 -2.60 8.10 17.02
N GLU A 93 -1.66 8.75 17.70
CA GLU A 93 -1.91 10.02 18.40
C GLU A 93 -2.35 11.13 17.44
N ARG A 94 -1.62 11.32 16.33
CA ARG A 94 -1.89 12.39 15.34
C ARG A 94 -3.27 12.26 14.69
N PHE A 95 -3.69 11.04 14.34
CA PHE A 95 -4.91 10.82 13.56
C PHE A 95 -6.11 10.31 14.38
N SER A 96 -5.91 9.83 15.61
CA SER A 96 -7.00 9.33 16.48
C SER A 96 -7.94 10.42 17.01
N ASN A 97 -7.48 11.68 17.09
CA ASN A 97 -8.29 12.84 17.51
C ASN A 97 -9.36 13.25 16.50
N THR A 98 -9.44 12.58 15.34
CA THR A 98 -10.46 12.85 14.33
C THR A 98 -11.77 12.14 14.70
N ASN A 99 -12.92 12.80 14.53
CA ASN A 99 -14.23 12.21 14.82
C ASN A 99 -14.49 10.95 13.96
N LYS A 100 -14.24 9.78 14.55
CA LYS A 100 -14.28 8.45 13.91
C LYS A 100 -15.67 8.08 13.36
N ASN A 101 -16.74 8.72 13.84
CA ASN A 101 -18.11 8.45 13.44
C ASN A 101 -18.59 9.31 12.27
N SER A 102 -17.82 10.32 11.85
CA SER A 102 -18.21 11.15 10.71
C SER A 102 -18.19 10.37 9.39
N PHE A 103 -19.15 10.65 8.51
CA PHE A 103 -19.20 10.08 7.15
C PHE A 103 -17.91 10.36 6.37
N SER A 104 -17.37 11.57 6.49
CA SER A 104 -16.09 11.98 5.87
C SER A 104 -14.93 11.07 6.30
N TRP A 105 -14.85 10.70 7.58
CA TRP A 105 -13.82 9.79 8.08
C TRP A 105 -13.92 8.38 7.49
N ARG A 106 -15.15 7.86 7.37
CA ARG A 106 -15.40 6.54 6.78
C ARG A 106 -15.08 6.53 5.28
N LEU A 107 -15.53 7.56 4.55
CA LEU A 107 -15.30 7.71 3.12
C LEU A 107 -13.80 7.82 2.81
N LYS A 108 -13.07 8.70 3.51
CA LYS A 108 -11.61 8.83 3.36
C LYS A 108 -10.91 7.51 3.65
N GLY A 109 -11.35 6.79 4.69
CA GLY A 109 -10.84 5.46 5.00
C GLY A 109 -11.03 4.44 3.90
N PHE A 110 -12.24 4.38 3.33
CA PHE A 110 -12.53 3.50 2.19
C PHE A 110 -11.69 3.87 0.97
N LEU A 111 -11.57 5.16 0.65
CA LEU A 111 -10.74 5.64 -0.45
C LEU A 111 -9.26 5.30 -0.26
N SER A 112 -8.73 5.37 0.98
CA SER A 112 -7.36 4.91 1.27
C SER A 112 -7.18 3.42 0.97
N LEU A 113 -8.17 2.58 1.30
CA LEU A 113 -8.10 1.15 0.98
C LEU A 113 -8.21 0.92 -0.53
N VAL A 114 -9.09 1.65 -1.24
CA VAL A 114 -9.16 1.60 -2.70
C VAL A 114 -7.85 2.02 -3.35
N TYR A 115 -7.16 3.01 -2.79
CA TYR A 115 -5.85 3.44 -3.29
C TYR A 115 -4.78 2.34 -3.15
N VAL A 116 -4.86 1.52 -2.09
CA VAL A 116 -3.91 0.43 -1.83
C VAL A 116 -4.28 -0.86 -2.59
N PHE A 117 -5.56 -1.24 -2.61
CA PHE A 117 -5.99 -2.48 -3.27
C PHE A 117 -6.28 -2.27 -4.77
N GLY A 118 -6.57 -1.05 -5.20
CA GLY A 118 -6.87 -0.70 -6.58
C GLY A 118 -5.77 -1.12 -7.57
N PRO A 119 -4.49 -0.79 -7.31
CA PRO A 119 -3.40 -1.25 -8.16
C PRO A 119 -3.29 -2.78 -8.27
N MET A 120 -3.58 -3.51 -7.19
CA MET A 120 -3.58 -4.98 -7.21
C MET A 120 -4.70 -5.50 -8.12
N ILE A 121 -5.91 -4.97 -7.97
CA ILE A 121 -7.07 -5.33 -8.80
C ILE A 121 -6.78 -4.99 -10.27
N LEU A 122 -6.24 -3.81 -10.55
CA LEU A 122 -5.86 -3.40 -11.90
C LEU A 122 -4.86 -4.36 -12.52
N TYR A 123 -3.83 -4.76 -11.76
CA TYR A 123 -2.84 -5.73 -12.22
C TYR A 123 -3.48 -7.08 -12.58
N PHE A 124 -4.34 -7.60 -11.72
CA PHE A 124 -5.08 -8.84 -12.00
C PHE A 124 -5.94 -8.73 -13.27
N LEU A 125 -6.62 -7.62 -13.47
CA LEU A 125 -7.44 -7.38 -14.68
C LEU A 125 -6.59 -7.25 -15.95
N LEU A 126 -5.37 -6.73 -15.85
CA LEU A 126 -4.48 -6.58 -17.01
C LEU A 126 -3.75 -7.88 -17.40
N MET A 127 -3.62 -8.80 -16.45
CA MET A 127 -3.06 -10.14 -16.66
C MET A 127 -4.03 -11.10 -17.35
N TRP A 128 -5.33 -10.95 -17.10
CA TRP A 128 -6.39 -11.72 -17.76
C TRP A 128 -6.65 -11.18 -19.18
#